data_AF-A0A538CJG1-F1
#
_entry.id   AF-A0A538CJG1-F1
#
_cell.length_a   1.000
_cell.length_b   1.000
_cell.length_c   1.000
_cell.angle_alpha   90.00
_cell.angle_beta   90.00
_cell.angle_gamma   90.00
#
_symmetry.space_group_name_H-M   'P 1'
#
loop_
_entity.id
_entity.type
_entity.pdbx_description
1 polymer ?
#
loop_
_entity_poly.entity_id
_entity_poly.type
_entity_poly.pdbx_seq_one_letter_code
_entity_poly.pdbx_strand_id
1 'polypeptide(L)' 'MTALADASHAQAGVGVPVAVLDDAIGRGRDDMRTPLNLASLEADGLAERLEDGTWALTEAGIEKMREDEELS' A
#
# COMPACT_ATOMS: atom_id res chain seq x y z
N MET A 1 -2.64 3.57 -3.18
CA MET A 1 -2.44 2.11 -3.23
C MET A 1 -1.07 1.73 -3.80
N THR A 2 -0.52 2.55 -4.70
CA THR A 2 0.73 2.30 -5.46
C THR A 2 1.98 2.08 -4.61
N ALA A 3 2.26 2.87 -3.58
CA ALA A 3 3.52 2.72 -2.83
C ALA A 3 3.66 1.38 -2.07
N LEU A 4 2.55 0.86 -1.51
CA LEU A 4 2.54 -0.43 -0.83
C LEU A 4 2.61 -1.59 -1.84
N ALA A 5 1.96 -1.44 -3.00
CA ALA A 5 2.07 -2.40 -4.08
C ALA A 5 3.46 -2.45 -4.72
N ASP A 6 4.07 -1.29 -4.97
CA ASP A 6 5.42 -1.18 -5.51
C ASP A 6 6.44 -1.84 -4.57
N ALA A 7 6.31 -1.59 -3.27
CA ALA A 7 7.20 -2.18 -2.26
C ALA A 7 6.95 -3.69 -2.04
N SER A 8 5.71 -4.14 -2.14
CA SER A 8 5.34 -5.56 -2.06
C SER A 8 5.47 -6.31 -3.39
N HIS A 9 5.91 -5.65 -4.47
CA HIS A 9 5.90 -6.19 -5.83
C HIS A 9 4.53 -6.75 -6.25
N ALA A 10 3.45 -6.12 -5.79
CA ALA A 10 2.07 -6.54 -5.99
C ALA A 10 1.76 -7.97 -5.51
N GLN A 11 2.43 -8.41 -4.44
CA GLN A 11 2.21 -9.72 -3.82
C GLN A 11 1.49 -9.59 -2.46
N ALA A 12 0.55 -10.49 -2.22
CA ALA A 12 -0.21 -10.52 -0.97
C ALA A 12 0.65 -11.06 0.16
N GLY A 13 0.44 -10.55 1.37
CA GLY A 13 1.13 -11.03 2.58
C GLY A 13 2.63 -10.67 2.65
N VAL A 14 3.15 -9.87 1.71
CA VAL A 14 4.52 -9.35 1.80
C VAL A 14 4.53 -8.15 2.73
N GLY A 15 5.15 -8.34 3.90
CA GLY A 15 5.30 -7.29 4.90
C GLY A 15 6.24 -6.18 4.45
N VAL A 16 5.72 -4.96 4.37
CA VAL A 16 6.47 -3.74 4.05
C VAL A 16 6.55 -2.84 5.29
N PRO A 17 7.77 -2.44 5.73
CA PRO A 17 7.93 -1.47 6.81
C PRO A 17 7.38 -0.10 6.45
N VAL A 18 6.75 0.59 7.41
CA VAL A 18 6.23 1.97 7.22
C VAL A 18 7.32 2.93 6.74
N ALA A 19 8.56 2.80 7.22
CA ALA A 19 9.68 3.63 6.75
C ALA A 19 9.97 3.47 5.24
N VAL A 20 9.75 2.28 4.67
CA VAL A 20 9.89 2.03 3.23
C VAL A 20 8.71 2.62 2.47
N LEU A 21 7.51 2.56 3.04
CA LEU A 21 6.32 3.20 2.46
C LEU A 21 6.46 4.72 2.46
N ASP A 22 6.93 5.31 3.56
CA ASP A 22 7.15 6.75 3.70
C ASP A 22 8.23 7.24 2.71
N ASP A 23 9.30 6.47 2.49
CA ASP A 23 10.32 6.79 1.50
C ASP A 23 9.80 6.66 0.06
N ALA A 24 8.96 5.64 -0.22
CA ALA A 24 8.33 5.45 -1.53
C ALA A 24 7.26 6.52 -1.84
N ILE A 25 6.51 6.97 -0.84
CA ILE A 25 5.57 8.10 -0.93
C ILE A 25 6.37 9.43 -1.03
N GLY A 26 7.54 9.48 -0.39
CA GLY A 26 8.47 10.60 -0.33
C GLY A 26 9.25 10.89 -1.61
N ARG A 27 8.67 10.75 -2.81
CA ARG A 27 9.15 11.45 -4.01
C ARG A 27 8.83 12.96 -3.90
N GLY A 28 9.52 13.65 -3.00
CA GLY A 28 9.56 15.10 -2.89
C GLY A 28 8.58 15.67 -1.87
N ARG A 29 9.12 16.50 -0.97
CA ARG A 29 8.38 17.37 -0.03
C ARG A 29 7.29 18.25 -0.71
N ASP A 30 7.29 18.31 -2.04
CA ASP A 30 6.40 19.07 -2.91
C ASP A 30 5.46 18.18 -3.78
N ASP A 31 5.53 16.85 -3.68
CA ASP A 31 4.62 15.96 -4.42
C ASP A 31 3.31 15.79 -3.64
N MET A 32 2.26 16.44 -4.15
CA MET A 32 0.92 16.51 -3.56
C MET A 32 0.13 15.19 -3.68
N ARG A 33 0.77 14.04 -3.85
CA ARG A 33 0.05 12.75 -3.83
C ARG A 33 -0.54 12.51 -2.44
N THR A 34 -1.84 12.19 -2.42
CA THR A 34 -2.59 11.91 -1.20
C THR A 34 -1.83 10.89 -0.34
N PRO A 35 -1.49 11.22 0.92
CA PRO A 35 -0.78 10.29 1.79
C PRO A 35 -1.55 8.97 1.89
N LEU A 36 -0.83 7.86 1.79
CA LEU A 36 -1.41 6.52 1.89
C LEU A 36 -1.99 6.33 3.30
N ASN A 37 -3.31 6.35 3.44
CA ASN A 37 -3.94 6.09 4.72
C ASN A 37 -4.07 4.57 4.96
N LEU A 38 -3.05 4.00 5.61
CA LEU A 38 -3.00 2.57 5.94
C LEU A 38 -4.15 2.11 6.83
N ALA A 39 -4.60 2.97 7.76
CA ALA A 39 -5.74 2.66 8.62
C ALA A 39 -7.06 2.61 7.83
N SER A 40 -7.23 3.44 6.81
CA SER A 40 -8.39 3.34 5.91
C SER A 40 -8.34 2.07 5.04
N LEU A 41 -7.14 1.69 4.55
CA LEU A 41 -6.98 0.44 3.80
C LEU A 41 -7.23 -0.79 4.66
N GLU A 42 -6.86 -0.75 5.94
CA GLU A 42 -7.19 -1.79 6.91
C GLU A 42 -8.70 -1.88 7.17
N ALA A 43 -9.35 -0.73 7.37
CA ALA A 43 -10.79 -0.67 7.57
C ALA A 43 -11.58 -1.20 6.35
N ASP A 44 -11.05 -1.01 5.15
CA ASP A 44 -11.60 -1.51 3.90
C ASP A 44 -11.21 -2.98 3.60
N GLY A 45 -10.37 -3.62 4.43
CA GLY A 45 -9.91 -5.01 4.25
C GLY A 45 -8.90 -5.20 3.11
N LEU A 46 -8.26 -4.12 2.65
CA LEU A 46 -7.35 -4.08 1.51
C LEU A 46 -5.88 -4.18 1.92
N ALA A 47 -5.58 -3.86 3.17
CA ALA A 47 -4.26 -4.04 3.77
C ALA A 47 -4.43 -4.61 5.18
N GLU A 48 -3.40 -5.26 5.68
CA GLU A 48 -3.36 -5.77 7.05
C GLU A 48 -2.02 -5.46 7.69
N ARG A 49 -2.03 -5.31 9.02
CA ARG A 49 -0.83 -5.19 9.81
C ARG A 49 -0.39 -6.56 10.29
N LEU A 50 0.83 -6.96 9.93
CA LEU A 50 1.42 -8.22 10.36
C LEU A 50 1.94 -8.15 11.80
N GLU A 51 2.15 -9.31 12.42
CA GLU A 51 2.61 -9.44 13.82
C GLU A 51 3.96 -8.77 14.07
N ASP A 52 4.81 -8.66 13.04
CA ASP A 52 6.11 -7.98 13.09
C ASP A 52 6.01 -6.44 12.98
N GLY A 53 4.79 -5.91 12.85
CA GLY A 53 4.51 -4.49 12.76
C GLY A 53 4.63 -3.90 11.35
N THR A 54 4.89 -4.73 10.33
CA THR A 54 4.86 -4.34 8.92
C THR A 54 3.43 -4.34 8.36
N TRP A 55 3.26 -3.79 7.16
CA TRP A 55 1.99 -3.73 6.44
C TRP A 55 2.04 -4.56 5.18
N ALA A 56 1.02 -5.37 4.93
CA ALA A 56 0.89 -6.17 3.72
C ALA A 56 -0.42 -5.84 2.99
N LEU A 57 -0.42 -6.01 1.67
CA LEU A 57 -1.68 -6.05 0.91
C LEU A 57 -2.37 -7.38 1.15
N THR A 58 -3.69 -7.33 1.27
CA THR A 58 -4.54 -8.52 1.18
C THR A 58 -4.77 -8.88 -0.29
N GLU A 59 -5.30 -10.07 -0.56
CA GLU A 59 -5.70 -10.45 -1.92
C GLU A 59 -6.73 -9.48 -2.51
N ALA A 60 -7.69 -9.03 -1.69
CA ALA A 60 -8.69 -8.02 -2.09
C ALA A 60 -8.04 -6.66 -2.42
N GLY A 61 -6.97 -6.29 -1.70
CA GLY A 61 -6.18 -5.10 -2.00
C GLY A 61 -5.52 -5.15 -3.38
N ILE A 62 -5.02 -6.32 -3.79
CA ILE A 62 -4.39 -6.52 -5.10
C ILE A 62 -5.43 -6.51 -6.23
N GLU A 63 -6.58 -7.15 -6.01
CA GLU A 63 -7.65 -7.17 -7.00
C GLU A 63 -8.16 -5.76 -7.28
N LYS A 64 -8.45 -4.98 -6.24
CA LYS A 64 -8.86 -3.58 -6.37
C LYS A 64 -7.79 -2.71 -7.06
N MET A 65 -6.51 -2.98 -6.81
CA MET A 65 -5.44 -2.26 -7.48
C MET A 65 -5.42 -2.53 -8.99
N ARG A 66 -5.64 -3.78 -9.40
CA ARG A 66 -5.73 -4.13 -10.83
C ARG A 66 -6.93 -3.47 -11.48
N GLU A 67 -8.08 -3.43 -10.79
CA GLU A 67 -9.27 -2.70 -11.26
C GLU A 67 -8.99 -1.20 -11.44
N ASP A 68 -8.30 -0.57 -10.48
CA ASP A 68 -7.90 0.84 -10.56
C ASP A 68 -6.91 1.11 -11.72
N GLU A 69 -6.01 0.16 -12.05
CA GLU A 69 -5.08 0.27 -13.18
C GLU A 69 -5.75 0.05 -14.56
N GLU A 70 -6.77 -0.80 -14.64
CA GLU A 70 -7.54 -1.05 -15.87
C GLU A 70 -8.48 0.12 -16.23
N LEU A 71 -8.79 0.99 -15.28
CA LEU A 71 -9.66 2.16 -15.43
C LEU A 71 -8.92 3.48 -15.71
N SER A 72 -7.57 3.47 -15.73
CA SER A 72 -6.72 4.65 -15.99
C SER A 72 -6.16 4.70 -17.41
#